data_AF-A0A970GBG6-F1
#
_entry.id   AF-A0A970GBG6-F1
#
_cell.length_a   1.000
_cell.length_b   1.000
_cell.length_c   1.000
_cell.angle_alpha   90.00
_cell.angle_beta   90.00
_cell.angle_gamma   90.00
#
_symmetry.space_group_name_H-M   'P 1'
#
loop_
_entity.id
_entity.type
_entity.pdbx_description
1 polymer ?
#
loop_
_entity_poly.entity_id
_entity_poly.type
_entity_poly.pdbx_seq_one_letter_code
_entity_poly.pdbx_strand_id
1 'polypeptide(L)'
;MVKKGFVFFLLFLLLLPLFGKKKGEEEFRLVHSDKLFMTKMENEQALELNGNVHFFYGEVEFLCRNALILDKQKIARLSGNVIVKNDSLTLEADTLAYYRIPDLMNLGGRITATERTKEGIYRWIKSNFATYDKKNDILTTWSRVHGFDYQENARVKCGYAQWDRGKGYALLLDEPYITSGIEDTLAVAAEKMEYFEPERKLIATFNVQVDRGEFHTTSDFLIYFLEEEKAIFTGEPKFISDFADAKATEFHLFMKERKLVKAELIDSCHIDFAEERFKEKKNTVDADIVTMDFLDEQLRRFVAEGEVSYFYQQDETEKKDFMINSATGLYLQANFDEDSKLQNMQMKTDIKGKYVFKK
;
A
#
# COMPACT_ATOMS: atom_id res chain seq x y z
N MET A 1 -23.12 46.50 -60.27
CA MET A 1 -22.49 46.03 -61.53
C MET A 1 -21.10 45.50 -61.17
N VAL A 2 -20.83 44.21 -61.43
CA VAL A 2 -19.48 43.57 -61.57
C VAL A 2 -18.59 43.53 -60.30
N LYS A 3 -17.92 42.47 -59.83
CA LYS A 3 -17.89 41.00 -60.04
C LYS A 3 -17.11 40.40 -58.84
N LYS A 4 -17.57 39.23 -58.41
CA LYS A 4 -16.92 38.09 -57.70
C LYS A 4 -15.40 38.18 -57.39
N GLY A 5 -15.07 37.79 -56.15
CA GLY A 5 -13.77 37.24 -55.76
C GLY A 5 -13.94 36.28 -54.56
N PHE A 6 -14.29 35.03 -54.86
CA PHE A 6 -14.36 33.92 -53.89
C PHE A 6 -12.93 33.42 -53.67
N VAL A 7 -12.39 33.51 -52.45
CA VAL A 7 -11.13 32.84 -52.09
C VAL A 7 -11.48 31.56 -51.34
N PHE A 8 -11.43 30.46 -52.08
CA PHE A 8 -11.53 29.09 -51.58
C PHE A 8 -10.17 28.75 -50.94
N PHE A 9 -10.10 28.65 -49.62
CA PHE A 9 -8.90 28.12 -48.95
C PHE A 9 -8.97 26.59 -49.05
N LEU A 10 -8.22 26.05 -50.00
CA LEU A 10 -8.16 24.63 -50.30
C LEU A 10 -7.40 23.92 -49.18
N LEU A 11 -8.13 23.15 -48.37
CA LEU A 11 -7.60 22.22 -47.37
C LEU A 11 -6.94 21.05 -48.10
N PHE A 12 -5.64 21.15 -48.43
CA PHE A 12 -4.88 20.00 -48.95
C PHE A 12 -4.48 19.11 -47.77
N LEU A 13 -5.34 18.15 -47.44
CA LEU A 13 -5.02 17.00 -46.61
C LEU A 13 -3.91 16.20 -47.31
N LEU A 14 -2.66 16.43 -46.92
CA LEU A 14 -1.57 15.49 -47.14
C LEU A 14 -1.78 14.31 -46.18
N LEU A 15 -2.62 13.36 -46.60
CA LEU A 15 -2.58 11.98 -46.12
C LEU A 15 -1.26 11.36 -46.61
N LEU A 16 -0.17 11.67 -45.88
CA LEU A 16 1.00 10.82 -45.92
C LEU A 16 0.61 9.51 -45.23
N PRO A 17 0.73 8.35 -45.91
CA PRO A 17 0.68 7.09 -45.19
C PRO A 17 1.87 7.11 -44.24
N LEU A 18 1.59 7.22 -42.94
CA LEU A 18 2.52 6.82 -41.89
C LEU A 18 2.88 5.37 -42.20
N PHE A 19 4.01 5.18 -42.89
CA PHE A 19 4.68 3.91 -42.91
C PHE A 19 4.96 3.58 -41.44
N GLY A 20 4.10 2.76 -40.86
CA GLY A 20 4.43 2.07 -39.62
C GLY A 20 5.74 1.36 -39.88
N LYS A 21 6.82 1.80 -39.22
CA LYS A 21 8.03 0.99 -39.12
C LYS A 21 7.53 -0.36 -38.63
N LYS A 22 7.66 -1.41 -39.45
CA LYS A 22 7.74 -2.77 -38.91
C LYS A 22 8.76 -2.65 -37.79
N LYS A 23 8.33 -2.93 -36.56
CA LYS A 23 9.24 -2.99 -35.40
C LYS A 23 10.32 -3.98 -35.84
N GLY A 24 11.50 -3.46 -36.18
CA GLY A 24 12.62 -4.31 -36.60
C GLY A 24 12.87 -5.32 -35.48
N GLU A 25 13.31 -6.52 -35.83
CA GLU A 25 13.81 -7.43 -34.80
C GLU A 25 14.85 -6.69 -33.96
N GLU A 26 14.70 -6.75 -32.63
CA GLU A 26 15.65 -6.10 -31.71
C GLU A 26 17.06 -6.63 -32.02
N GLU A 27 17.95 -5.73 -32.44
CA GLU A 27 19.28 -6.13 -32.87
C GLU A 27 20.18 -6.40 -31.66
N PHE A 28 20.97 -7.48 -31.75
CA PHE A 28 22.01 -7.77 -30.79
C PHE A 28 23.26 -6.94 -31.11
N ARG A 29 23.78 -6.20 -30.13
CA ARG A 29 24.99 -5.38 -30.27
C ARG A 29 25.96 -5.64 -29.11
N LEU A 30 27.05 -6.33 -29.40
CA LEU A 30 28.14 -6.51 -28.44
C LEU A 30 28.94 -5.21 -28.30
N VAL A 31 29.13 -4.74 -27.06
CA VAL A 31 30.00 -3.58 -26.75
C VAL A 31 31.38 -4.07 -26.36
N HIS A 32 31.46 -5.03 -25.43
CA HIS A 32 32.73 -5.59 -24.96
C HIS A 32 32.58 -7.03 -24.46
N SER A 33 33.64 -7.81 -24.64
CA SER A 33 33.91 -9.05 -23.92
C SER A 33 35.40 -9.36 -24.02
N ASP A 34 35.99 -9.90 -22.96
CA ASP A 34 37.41 -10.25 -22.95
C ASP A 34 37.71 -11.45 -23.88
N LYS A 35 36.76 -12.37 -24.01
CA LYS A 35 36.85 -13.55 -24.90
C LYS A 35 35.51 -13.87 -25.52
N LEU A 36 35.54 -14.13 -26.82
CA LEU A 36 34.39 -14.55 -27.62
C LEU A 36 34.67 -15.89 -28.28
N PHE A 37 33.77 -16.86 -28.09
CA PHE A 37 33.77 -18.12 -28.80
C PHE A 37 32.45 -18.30 -29.53
N MET A 38 32.51 -18.67 -30.80
CA MET A 38 31.34 -18.94 -31.62
C MET A 38 31.37 -20.39 -32.08
N THR A 39 30.33 -21.12 -31.71
CA THR A 39 30.17 -22.52 -32.08
C THR A 39 28.95 -22.67 -32.97
N LYS A 40 29.16 -23.21 -34.17
CA LYS A 40 28.07 -23.56 -35.09
C LYS A 40 27.89 -25.07 -35.09
N MET A 41 26.75 -25.52 -34.58
CA MET A 41 26.31 -26.92 -34.61
C MET A 41 25.18 -27.05 -35.64
N GLU A 42 24.85 -28.27 -36.10
CA GLU A 42 23.77 -28.47 -37.07
C GLU A 42 22.46 -27.79 -36.65
N ASN A 43 22.14 -27.88 -35.35
CA ASN A 43 20.88 -27.40 -34.79
C ASN A 43 21.01 -26.18 -33.86
N GLU A 44 22.16 -25.49 -33.82
CA GLU A 44 22.30 -24.29 -32.98
C GLU A 44 23.48 -23.41 -33.42
N GLN A 45 23.35 -22.10 -33.23
CA GLN A 45 24.48 -21.18 -33.23
C GLN A 45 24.61 -20.60 -31.83
N ALA A 46 25.70 -20.95 -31.15
CA ALA A 46 26.01 -20.51 -29.80
C ALA A 46 27.12 -19.46 -29.82
N LEU A 47 26.91 -18.36 -29.09
CA LEU A 47 27.89 -17.33 -28.83
C LEU A 47 28.18 -17.30 -27.33
N GLU A 48 29.41 -17.64 -26.96
CA GLU A 48 29.91 -17.61 -25.59
C GLU A 48 30.80 -16.38 -25.41
N LEU A 49 30.43 -15.54 -24.44
CA LEU A 49 31.14 -14.32 -24.07
C LEU A 49 31.63 -14.47 -22.63
N ASN A 50 32.90 -14.22 -22.40
CA ASN A 50 33.52 -14.40 -21.09
C ASN A 50 34.38 -13.19 -20.72
N GLY A 51 34.24 -12.74 -19.47
CA GLY A 51 34.98 -11.61 -18.92
C GLY A 51 34.39 -10.26 -19.34
N ASN A 52 34.02 -9.44 -18.35
CA ASN A 52 33.52 -8.06 -18.48
C ASN A 52 32.49 -7.88 -19.61
N VAL A 53 31.57 -8.82 -19.76
CA VAL A 53 30.63 -8.85 -20.88
C VAL A 53 29.68 -7.68 -20.78
N HIS A 54 29.54 -6.93 -21.87
CA HIS A 54 28.61 -5.83 -22.02
C HIS A 54 28.02 -5.86 -23.43
N PHE A 55 26.70 -5.99 -23.53
CA PHE A 55 25.98 -5.97 -24.81
C PHE A 55 24.59 -5.33 -24.68
N PHE A 56 24.00 -5.03 -25.82
CA PHE A 56 22.62 -4.59 -25.94
C PHE A 56 21.79 -5.58 -26.74
N TYR A 57 20.51 -5.69 -26.41
CA TYR A 57 19.49 -6.29 -27.26
C TYR A 57 18.34 -5.30 -27.40
N GLY A 58 18.22 -4.70 -28.59
CA GLY A 58 17.45 -3.47 -28.75
C GLY A 58 18.00 -2.35 -27.86
N GLU A 59 17.14 -1.74 -27.05
CA GLU A 59 17.51 -0.68 -26.11
C GLU A 59 17.95 -1.21 -24.73
N VAL A 60 17.81 -2.51 -24.47
CA VAL A 60 18.11 -3.11 -23.16
C VAL A 60 19.61 -3.35 -23.03
N GLU A 61 20.22 -2.80 -21.99
CA GLU A 61 21.64 -2.95 -21.66
C GLU A 61 21.85 -4.15 -20.73
N PHE A 62 22.82 -5.01 -21.04
CA PHE A 62 23.19 -6.16 -20.24
C PHE A 62 24.68 -6.11 -19.89
N LEU A 63 25.00 -6.27 -18.60
CA LEU A 63 26.35 -6.44 -18.09
C LEU A 63 26.45 -7.72 -17.26
N CYS A 64 27.52 -8.50 -17.43
CA CYS A 64 27.75 -9.71 -16.61
C CYS A 64 29.20 -10.21 -16.74
N ARG A 65 29.56 -11.24 -15.98
CA ARG A 65 30.83 -11.94 -16.18
C ARG A 65 30.80 -12.87 -17.39
N ASN A 66 29.76 -13.69 -17.53
CA ASN A 66 29.66 -14.65 -18.64
C ASN A 66 28.26 -14.64 -19.25
N ALA A 67 28.20 -14.76 -20.58
CA ALA A 67 26.96 -14.90 -21.33
C ALA A 67 27.06 -16.06 -22.34
N LEU A 68 26.02 -16.88 -22.42
CA LEU A 68 25.78 -17.85 -23.48
C LEU A 68 24.52 -17.43 -24.24
N ILE A 69 24.67 -17.10 -25.52
CA ILE A 69 23.57 -16.70 -26.39
C ILE A 69 23.32 -17.82 -27.40
N LEU A 70 22.09 -18.35 -27.38
CA LEU A 70 21.62 -19.44 -28.24
C LEU A 70 20.66 -18.84 -29.27
N ASP A 71 21.09 -18.76 -30.53
CA ASP A 71 20.35 -18.00 -31.53
C ASP A 71 19.06 -18.67 -31.99
N LYS A 72 19.07 -19.97 -32.29
CA LYS A 72 17.86 -20.68 -32.73
C LYS A 72 16.84 -20.81 -31.61
N GLN A 73 17.29 -21.11 -30.39
CA GLN A 73 16.42 -21.15 -29.20
C GLN A 73 15.92 -19.77 -28.76
N LYS A 74 16.56 -18.69 -29.21
CA LYS A 74 16.25 -17.31 -28.80
C LYS A 74 16.40 -17.08 -27.29
N ILE A 75 17.38 -17.74 -26.67
CA ILE A 75 17.69 -17.64 -25.22
C ILE A 75 19.07 -17.02 -25.01
N ALA A 76 19.22 -16.15 -24.01
CA ALA A 76 20.50 -15.75 -23.45
C ALA A 76 20.59 -16.18 -21.98
N ARG A 77 21.68 -16.81 -21.57
CA ARG A 77 21.97 -17.21 -20.19
C ARG A 77 23.15 -16.41 -19.68
N LEU A 78 22.94 -15.65 -18.61
CA LEU A 78 23.89 -14.72 -18.02
C LEU A 78 24.24 -15.18 -16.61
N SER A 79 25.51 -14.99 -16.22
CA SER A 79 25.96 -15.34 -14.88
C SER A 79 27.10 -14.44 -14.40
N GLY A 80 27.15 -14.28 -13.08
CA GLY A 80 28.19 -13.54 -12.37
C GLY A 80 27.93 -12.03 -12.41
N ASN A 81 27.25 -11.52 -11.37
CA ASN A 81 26.88 -10.11 -11.20
C ASN A 81 26.17 -9.57 -12.44
N VAL A 82 25.02 -10.18 -12.78
CA VAL A 82 24.21 -9.75 -13.90
C VAL A 82 23.53 -8.44 -13.55
N ILE A 83 23.64 -7.46 -14.45
CA ILE A 83 22.95 -6.18 -14.38
C ILE A 83 22.22 -5.99 -15.70
N VAL A 84 20.91 -5.71 -15.63
CA VAL A 84 20.08 -5.37 -16.78
C VAL A 84 19.49 -3.99 -16.55
N LYS A 85 19.59 -3.10 -17.53
CA LYS A 85 18.94 -1.81 -17.50
C LYS A 85 17.90 -1.73 -18.61
N ASN A 86 16.66 -1.46 -18.22
CA ASN A 86 15.52 -1.29 -19.12
C ASN A 86 14.73 -0.05 -18.68
N ASP A 87 14.82 1.03 -19.44
CA ASP A 87 14.22 2.34 -19.11
C ASP A 87 14.60 2.82 -17.70
N SER A 88 13.62 3.01 -16.81
CA SER A 88 13.81 3.41 -15.41
C SER A 88 14.16 2.25 -14.47
N LEU A 89 14.04 1.00 -14.93
CA LEU A 89 14.22 -0.20 -14.13
C LEU A 89 15.62 -0.78 -14.32
N THR A 90 16.32 -1.01 -13.20
CA THR A 90 17.57 -1.77 -13.18
C THR A 90 17.35 -3.05 -12.39
N LEU A 91 17.72 -4.19 -12.96
CA LEU A 91 17.66 -5.51 -12.36
C LEU A 91 19.08 -6.03 -12.12
N GLU A 92 19.38 -6.41 -10.89
CA GLU A 92 20.65 -7.01 -10.48
C GLU A 92 20.40 -8.41 -9.95
N ALA A 93 21.21 -9.40 -10.35
CA ALA A 93 21.08 -10.79 -9.91
C ALA A 93 22.39 -11.59 -10.07
N ASP A 94 22.45 -12.79 -9.46
CA ASP A 94 23.57 -13.71 -9.68
C ASP A 94 23.53 -14.37 -11.06
N THR A 95 22.31 -14.69 -11.53
CA THR A 95 22.05 -15.35 -12.81
C THR A 95 20.78 -14.81 -13.46
N LEU A 96 20.72 -14.89 -14.80
CA LEU A 96 19.55 -14.53 -15.57
C LEU A 96 19.41 -15.41 -16.81
N ALA A 97 18.21 -15.90 -17.09
CA ALA A 97 17.83 -16.47 -18.38
C ALA A 97 16.84 -15.54 -19.08
N TYR A 98 17.22 -15.00 -20.24
CA TYR A 98 16.36 -14.15 -21.06
C TYR A 98 15.84 -14.93 -22.25
N TYR A 99 14.53 -15.16 -22.29
CA TYR A 99 13.79 -15.71 -23.41
C TYR A 99 13.32 -14.55 -24.29
N ARG A 100 14.02 -14.30 -25.40
CA ARG A 100 13.68 -13.21 -26.37
C ARG A 100 12.32 -13.40 -27.02
N ILE A 101 11.80 -14.63 -26.98
CA ILE A 101 10.41 -14.96 -27.23
C ILE A 101 9.99 -15.83 -26.03
N PRO A 102 9.13 -15.36 -25.12
CA PRO A 102 8.15 -14.28 -25.29
C PRO A 102 8.53 -12.89 -24.75
N ASP A 103 9.80 -12.55 -24.59
CA ASP A 103 10.31 -11.37 -23.84
C ASP A 103 10.19 -11.50 -22.32
N LEU A 104 10.68 -12.64 -21.81
CA LEU A 104 10.65 -13.00 -20.39
C LEU A 104 12.07 -13.19 -19.83
N MET A 105 12.36 -12.52 -18.72
CA MET A 105 13.61 -12.70 -17.97
C MET A 105 13.33 -13.47 -16.68
N ASN A 106 14.08 -14.55 -16.44
CA ASN A 106 14.07 -15.27 -15.16
C ASN A 106 15.36 -14.99 -14.43
N LEU A 107 15.26 -14.40 -13.23
CA LEU A 107 16.38 -13.98 -12.41
C LEU A 107 16.51 -14.91 -11.20
N GLY A 108 17.74 -15.19 -10.80
CA GLY A 108 18.02 -16.03 -9.65
C GLY A 108 19.23 -15.55 -8.86
N GLY A 109 19.08 -15.53 -7.53
CA GLY A 109 20.11 -15.19 -6.56
C GLY A 109 20.25 -13.68 -6.34
N ARG A 110 20.12 -13.26 -5.07
CA ARG A 110 20.37 -11.89 -4.56
C ARG A 110 19.83 -10.78 -5.46
N ILE A 111 18.54 -10.84 -5.74
CA ILE A 111 17.93 -9.92 -6.68
C ILE A 111 17.76 -8.56 -6.05
N THR A 112 18.08 -7.52 -6.81
CA THR A 112 17.68 -6.14 -6.52
C THR A 112 17.09 -5.53 -7.78
N ALA A 113 15.80 -5.23 -7.74
CA ALA A 113 15.11 -4.43 -8.73
C ALA A 113 15.01 -2.99 -8.21
N THR A 114 15.56 -2.03 -8.96
CA THR A 114 15.58 -0.62 -8.58
C THR A 114 14.90 0.20 -9.65
N GLU A 115 13.88 0.97 -9.28
CA GLU A 115 13.28 1.98 -10.14
C GLU A 115 13.87 3.35 -9.81
N ARG A 116 14.22 4.08 -10.87
CA ARG A 116 14.84 5.41 -10.78
C ARG A 116 13.98 6.44 -11.49
N THR A 117 13.91 7.63 -10.90
CA THR A 117 13.40 8.84 -11.56
C THR A 117 14.58 9.74 -11.94
N LYS A 118 14.29 10.91 -12.51
CA LYS A 118 15.31 11.94 -12.77
C LYS A 118 16.01 12.44 -11.50
N GLU A 119 15.34 12.30 -10.36
CA GLU A 119 15.80 12.80 -9.05
C GLU A 119 16.63 11.77 -8.29
N GLY A 120 16.63 10.50 -8.70
CA GLY A 120 17.42 9.45 -8.07
C GLY A 120 16.69 8.12 -7.98
N ILE A 121 17.01 7.35 -6.95
CA ILE A 121 16.32 6.09 -6.66
C ILE A 121 14.95 6.41 -6.07
N TYR A 122 13.90 5.85 -6.68
CA TYR A 122 12.53 6.06 -6.26
C TYR A 122 12.03 4.93 -5.36
N ARG A 123 12.28 3.68 -5.76
CA ARG A 123 11.95 2.49 -4.98
C ARG A 123 12.86 1.32 -5.34
N TRP A 124 12.97 0.37 -4.43
CA TRP A 124 13.64 -0.90 -4.70
C TRP A 124 12.90 -2.08 -4.09
N ILE A 125 13.04 -3.24 -4.73
CA ILE A 125 12.56 -4.54 -4.26
C ILE A 125 13.70 -5.54 -4.35
N LYS A 126 13.82 -6.39 -3.35
CA LYS A 126 14.84 -7.44 -3.25
C LYS A 126 14.19 -8.78 -2.94
N SER A 127 14.74 -9.85 -3.49
CA SER A 127 14.23 -11.21 -3.33
C SER A 127 15.31 -12.25 -3.67
N ASN A 128 14.99 -13.54 -3.51
CA ASN A 128 15.85 -14.61 -4.02
C ASN A 128 15.58 -14.92 -5.50
N PHE A 129 14.33 -14.76 -5.94
CA PHE A 129 13.91 -15.06 -7.31
C PHE A 129 12.98 -13.99 -7.86
N ALA A 130 13.03 -13.80 -9.18
CA ALA A 130 12.13 -12.89 -9.89
C ALA A 130 11.95 -13.31 -11.35
N THR A 131 10.84 -12.86 -11.93
CA THR A 131 10.64 -12.81 -13.37
C THR A 131 10.30 -11.39 -13.78
N TYR A 132 10.76 -10.98 -14.95
CA TYR A 132 10.34 -9.74 -15.58
C TYR A 132 9.78 -10.04 -16.97
N ASP A 133 8.46 -9.88 -17.10
CA ASP A 133 7.76 -9.89 -18.37
C ASP A 133 7.88 -8.50 -18.98
N LYS A 134 8.89 -8.32 -19.85
CA LYS A 134 9.19 -7.02 -20.48
C LYS A 134 8.06 -6.58 -21.39
N LYS A 135 7.35 -7.52 -22.03
CA LYS A 135 6.26 -7.18 -22.96
C LYS A 135 5.09 -6.54 -22.22
N ASN A 136 4.75 -7.04 -21.04
CA ASN A 136 3.64 -6.54 -20.24
C ASN A 136 4.08 -5.56 -19.13
N ASP A 137 5.39 -5.36 -18.96
CA ASP A 137 6.01 -4.55 -17.91
C ASP A 137 5.63 -5.00 -16.48
N ILE A 138 5.70 -6.32 -16.25
CA ILE A 138 5.33 -6.94 -14.98
C ILE A 138 6.58 -7.55 -14.34
N LEU A 139 6.92 -7.07 -13.14
CA LEU A 139 7.93 -7.68 -12.28
C LEU A 139 7.23 -8.58 -11.25
N THR A 140 7.59 -9.85 -11.20
CA THR A 140 7.14 -10.78 -10.15
C THR A 140 8.34 -11.24 -9.35
N THR A 141 8.30 -11.14 -8.02
CA THR A 141 9.38 -11.51 -7.10
C THR A 141 8.85 -12.46 -6.03
N TRP A 142 9.67 -13.40 -5.59
CA TRP A 142 9.29 -14.32 -4.52
C TRP A 142 10.49 -14.80 -3.71
N SER A 143 10.17 -15.34 -2.53
CA SER A 143 11.11 -15.79 -1.50
C SER A 143 11.93 -14.64 -0.90
N ARG A 144 11.63 -14.31 0.37
CA ARG A 144 12.25 -13.23 1.15
C ARG A 144 12.14 -11.86 0.47
N VAL A 145 10.93 -11.53 0.01
CA VAL A 145 10.69 -10.24 -0.65
C VAL A 145 10.74 -9.13 0.39
N HIS A 146 11.55 -8.12 0.11
CA HIS A 146 11.63 -6.90 0.89
C HIS A 146 11.77 -5.70 -0.04
N GLY A 147 11.08 -4.62 0.26
CA GLY A 147 11.11 -3.42 -0.57
C GLY A 147 11.07 -2.15 0.24
N PHE A 148 11.42 -1.05 -0.42
CA PHE A 148 11.34 0.28 0.12
C PHE A 148 10.90 1.27 -0.95
N ASP A 149 9.97 2.15 -0.57
CA ASP A 149 9.54 3.30 -1.36
C ASP A 149 9.99 4.59 -0.66
N TYR A 150 10.72 5.44 -1.37
CA TYR A 150 11.29 6.66 -0.79
C TYR A 150 10.28 7.80 -0.66
N GLN A 151 9.25 7.84 -1.52
CA GLN A 151 8.24 8.89 -1.47
C GLN A 151 7.32 8.69 -0.27
N GLU A 152 6.93 7.44 -0.01
CA GLU A 152 6.09 7.12 1.15
C GLU A 152 6.89 6.85 2.41
N ASN A 153 8.22 6.69 2.29
CA ASN A 153 9.07 6.12 3.33
C ASN A 153 8.45 4.82 3.89
N ALA A 154 8.05 3.96 2.96
CA ALA A 154 7.34 2.72 3.25
C ALA A 154 8.25 1.51 3.05
N ARG A 155 8.19 0.55 3.96
CA ARG A 155 8.85 -0.75 3.87
C ARG A 155 7.81 -1.83 3.65
N VAL A 156 8.12 -2.79 2.79
CA VAL A 156 7.29 -3.98 2.59
C VAL A 156 8.11 -5.24 2.84
N LYS A 157 7.47 -6.26 3.43
CA LYS A 157 7.96 -7.62 3.54
C LYS A 157 6.85 -8.59 3.14
N CYS A 158 7.18 -9.62 2.38
CA CYS A 158 6.25 -10.68 1.99
C CYS A 158 7.00 -11.90 1.41
N GLY A 159 6.28 -13.00 1.18
CA GLY A 159 6.81 -14.14 0.44
C GLY A 159 6.71 -13.98 -1.08
N TYR A 160 5.72 -13.22 -1.57
CA TYR A 160 5.46 -13.00 -3.00
C TYR A 160 4.98 -11.57 -3.26
N ALA A 161 5.52 -10.94 -4.32
CA ALA A 161 5.04 -9.66 -4.82
C ALA A 161 5.01 -9.64 -6.35
N GLN A 162 3.94 -9.10 -6.91
CA GLN A 162 3.83 -8.76 -8.33
C GLN A 162 3.60 -7.26 -8.47
N TRP A 163 4.26 -6.64 -9.44
CA TRP A 163 4.14 -5.23 -9.75
C TRP A 163 3.96 -5.05 -11.26
N ASP A 164 2.74 -4.67 -11.65
CA ASP A 164 2.38 -4.22 -12.99
C ASP A 164 2.68 -2.71 -13.05
N ARG A 165 3.83 -2.40 -13.63
CA ARG A 165 4.36 -1.03 -13.68
C ARG A 165 3.56 -0.16 -14.64
N GLY A 166 3.09 -0.75 -15.75
CA GLY A 166 2.28 -0.05 -16.74
C GLY A 166 0.93 0.41 -16.20
N LYS A 167 0.35 -0.32 -15.24
CA LYS A 167 -0.91 0.06 -14.57
C LYS A 167 -0.74 0.74 -13.22
N GLY A 168 0.47 0.79 -12.67
CA GLY A 168 0.69 1.25 -11.30
C GLY A 168 -0.02 0.37 -10.27
N TYR A 169 -0.01 -0.96 -10.47
CA TYR A 169 -0.69 -1.91 -9.61
C TYR A 169 0.31 -2.88 -8.97
N ALA A 170 0.20 -3.10 -7.67
CA ALA A 170 0.99 -4.09 -6.96
C ALA A 170 0.10 -5.06 -6.16
N LEU A 171 0.49 -6.33 -6.14
CA LEU A 171 -0.11 -7.41 -5.38
C LEU A 171 0.94 -8.01 -4.45
N LEU A 172 0.61 -8.14 -3.19
CA LEU A 172 1.45 -8.75 -2.16
C LEU A 172 0.70 -9.93 -1.53
N LEU A 173 1.39 -11.05 -1.41
CA LEU A 173 0.89 -12.32 -0.88
C LEU A 173 1.94 -12.98 0.02
N ASP A 174 1.53 -14.03 0.72
CA ASP A 174 2.37 -14.80 1.65
C ASP A 174 2.89 -13.91 2.81
N GLU A 175 1.98 -13.61 3.75
CA GLU A 175 2.23 -12.80 4.94
C GLU A 175 2.75 -11.38 4.62
N PRO A 176 2.02 -10.59 3.80
CA PRO A 176 2.39 -9.20 3.54
C PRO A 176 2.35 -8.36 4.83
N TYR A 177 3.42 -7.61 5.03
CA TYR A 177 3.60 -6.69 6.13
C TYR A 177 4.19 -5.37 5.61
N ILE A 178 3.49 -4.27 5.85
CA ILE A 178 3.90 -2.93 5.43
C ILE A 178 4.13 -2.07 6.67
N THR A 179 5.18 -1.25 6.65
CA THR A 179 5.31 -0.11 7.57
C THR A 179 5.52 1.19 6.81
N SER A 180 4.98 2.29 7.31
CA SER A 180 5.17 3.62 6.72
C SER A 180 5.31 4.68 7.82
N GLY A 181 6.18 5.66 7.60
CA GLY A 181 6.48 6.72 8.58
C GLY A 181 7.87 6.62 9.23
N ILE A 182 8.28 7.68 9.93
CA ILE A 182 9.59 7.79 10.59
C ILE A 182 9.42 7.71 12.11
N GLU A 183 8.60 8.59 12.67
CA GLU A 183 8.38 8.70 14.12
C GLU A 183 7.12 7.96 14.56
N ASP A 184 6.00 8.20 13.86
CA ASP A 184 4.74 7.52 14.09
C ASP A 184 4.48 6.52 12.96
N THR A 185 5.11 5.36 13.08
CA THR A 185 5.02 4.30 12.07
C THR A 185 3.66 3.61 12.13
N LEU A 186 2.93 3.69 11.02
CA LEU A 186 1.81 2.80 10.73
C LEU A 186 2.37 1.44 10.33
N ALA A 187 1.90 0.37 10.93
CA ALA A 187 2.15 -1.00 10.51
C ALA A 187 0.86 -1.69 10.11
N VAL A 188 0.88 -2.42 9.00
CA VAL A 188 -0.28 -3.16 8.48
C VAL A 188 0.17 -4.58 8.14
N ALA A 189 -0.58 -5.57 8.61
CA ALA A 189 -0.46 -6.98 8.24
C ALA A 189 -1.81 -7.50 7.71
N ALA A 190 -1.78 -8.45 6.77
CA ALA A 190 -2.97 -9.11 6.22
C ALA A 190 -2.59 -10.40 5.49
N GLU A 191 -3.54 -11.14 4.93
CA GLU A 191 -3.26 -12.27 4.04
C GLU A 191 -2.93 -11.84 2.61
N LYS A 192 -3.59 -10.77 2.15
CA LYS A 192 -3.41 -10.18 0.82
C LYS A 192 -3.40 -8.67 0.92
N MET A 193 -2.52 -8.02 0.15
CA MET A 193 -2.57 -6.58 -0.06
C MET A 193 -2.49 -6.22 -1.54
N GLU A 194 -3.25 -5.21 -1.92
CA GLU A 194 -3.25 -4.62 -3.26
C GLU A 194 -3.01 -3.12 -3.15
N TYR A 195 -2.11 -2.60 -3.96
CA TYR A 195 -1.85 -1.17 -4.06
C TYR A 195 -2.16 -0.67 -5.46
N PHE A 196 -2.89 0.43 -5.53
CA PHE A 196 -3.28 1.11 -6.75
C PHE A 196 -2.69 2.52 -6.72
N GLU A 197 -1.62 2.72 -7.48
CA GLU A 197 -0.88 3.97 -7.55
C GLU A 197 -1.71 5.14 -8.12
N PRO A 198 -2.53 4.97 -9.17
CA PRO A 198 -3.35 6.07 -9.71
C PRO A 198 -4.36 6.62 -8.70
N GLU A 199 -4.98 5.75 -7.90
CA GLU A 199 -5.94 6.11 -6.86
C GLU A 199 -5.30 6.35 -5.49
N ARG A 200 -3.98 6.17 -5.37
CA ARG A 200 -3.23 6.28 -4.11
C ARG A 200 -3.92 5.48 -2.99
N LYS A 201 -4.24 4.22 -3.29
CA LYS A 201 -5.13 3.39 -2.48
C LYS A 201 -4.48 2.04 -2.14
N LEU A 202 -4.50 1.69 -0.86
CA LEU A 202 -4.12 0.37 -0.35
C LEU A 202 -5.39 -0.39 0.05
N ILE A 203 -5.50 -1.65 -0.37
CA ILE A 203 -6.52 -2.58 0.10
C ILE A 203 -5.80 -3.74 0.79
N ALA A 204 -6.16 -4.01 2.04
CA ALA A 204 -5.71 -5.17 2.78
C ALA A 204 -6.91 -6.08 3.07
N THR A 205 -6.72 -7.38 2.92
CA THR A 205 -7.81 -8.37 2.92
C THR A 205 -7.45 -9.60 3.74
N PHE A 206 -8.41 -10.00 4.56
CA PHE A 206 -8.41 -11.04 5.58
C PHE A 206 -7.38 -10.88 6.67
N ASN A 207 -7.82 -11.14 7.91
CA ASN A 207 -7.00 -11.08 9.12
C ASN A 207 -6.16 -9.80 9.20
N VAL A 208 -6.76 -8.67 8.83
CA VAL A 208 -6.07 -7.38 8.81
C VAL A 208 -5.75 -6.98 10.24
N GLN A 209 -4.50 -6.64 10.48
CA GLN A 209 -4.01 -6.08 11.73
C GLN A 209 -3.31 -4.76 11.44
N VAL A 210 -3.66 -3.72 12.18
CA VAL A 210 -3.07 -2.40 12.06
C VAL A 210 -2.59 -1.94 13.42
N ASP A 211 -1.30 -1.59 13.50
CA ASP A 211 -0.67 -1.04 14.69
C ASP A 211 -0.18 0.37 14.41
N ARG A 212 -0.46 1.28 15.35
CA ARG A 212 0.09 2.63 15.34
C ARG A 212 0.16 3.18 16.77
N GLY A 213 1.36 3.43 17.27
CA GLY A 213 1.55 3.88 18.65
C GLY A 213 0.95 2.89 19.66
N GLU A 214 0.00 3.37 20.46
CA GLU A 214 -0.74 2.57 21.46
C GLU A 214 -2.03 1.92 20.89
N PHE A 215 -2.33 2.15 19.62
CA PHE A 215 -3.58 1.71 18.98
C PHE A 215 -3.37 0.44 18.17
N HIS A 216 -4.24 -0.54 18.41
CA HIS A 216 -4.29 -1.80 17.68
C HIS A 216 -5.69 -1.98 17.07
N THR A 217 -5.77 -2.28 15.78
CA THR A 217 -7.03 -2.53 15.09
C THR A 217 -6.99 -3.85 14.34
N THR A 218 -8.04 -4.67 14.48
CA THR A 218 -8.23 -5.90 13.69
C THR A 218 -9.50 -5.80 12.85
N SER A 219 -9.53 -6.40 11.66
CA SER A 219 -10.73 -6.46 10.81
C SER A 219 -10.56 -7.50 9.69
N ASP A 220 -11.62 -7.85 8.96
CA ASP A 220 -11.47 -8.64 7.74
C ASP A 220 -10.93 -7.82 6.57
N PHE A 221 -11.26 -6.53 6.48
CA PHE A 221 -10.85 -5.69 5.36
C PHE A 221 -10.47 -4.28 5.81
N LEU A 222 -9.43 -3.74 5.16
CA LEU A 222 -9.03 -2.33 5.24
C LEU A 222 -8.94 -1.75 3.84
N ILE A 223 -9.51 -0.56 3.65
CA ILE A 223 -9.22 0.31 2.52
C ILE A 223 -8.60 1.60 3.08
N TYR A 224 -7.40 1.94 2.62
CA TYR A 224 -6.69 3.14 3.00
C TYR A 224 -6.45 4.04 1.79
N PHE A 225 -7.02 5.25 1.82
CA PHE A 225 -6.86 6.29 0.82
C PHE A 225 -5.79 7.26 1.29
N LEU A 226 -4.62 7.25 0.65
CA LEU A 226 -3.46 8.01 1.11
C LEU A 226 -3.65 9.53 0.92
N GLU A 227 -4.28 9.95 -0.18
CA GLU A 227 -4.51 11.39 -0.45
C GLU A 227 -5.62 11.99 0.43
N GLU A 228 -6.66 11.20 0.71
CA GLU A 228 -7.76 11.62 1.58
C GLU A 228 -7.40 11.48 3.07
N GLU A 229 -6.27 10.85 3.39
CA GLU A 229 -5.89 10.44 4.74
C GLU A 229 -7.07 9.76 5.46
N LYS A 230 -7.67 8.77 4.79
CA LYS A 230 -8.88 8.06 5.26
C LYS A 230 -8.66 6.55 5.30
N ALA A 231 -8.98 5.93 6.43
CA ALA A 231 -9.00 4.47 6.60
C ALA A 231 -10.42 3.97 6.83
N ILE A 232 -10.82 2.90 6.14
CA ILE A 232 -12.11 2.24 6.31
C ILE A 232 -11.85 0.78 6.65
N PHE A 233 -12.32 0.36 7.82
CA PHE A 233 -12.24 -1.02 8.31
C PHE A 233 -13.63 -1.64 8.28
N THR A 234 -13.74 -2.86 7.75
CA THR A 234 -15.01 -3.61 7.66
C THR A 234 -14.80 -5.09 7.96
N GLY A 235 -15.90 -5.81 8.21
CA GLY A 235 -15.87 -7.22 8.62
C GLY A 235 -15.43 -7.34 10.07
N GLU A 236 -16.34 -6.92 10.95
CA GLU A 236 -16.20 -6.96 12.41
C GLU A 236 -14.93 -6.29 12.95
N PRO A 237 -14.65 -5.01 12.59
CA PRO A 237 -13.51 -4.30 13.12
C PRO A 237 -13.55 -4.21 14.64
N LYS A 238 -12.38 -4.39 15.26
CA LYS A 238 -12.15 -4.17 16.69
C LYS A 238 -10.96 -3.24 16.86
N PHE A 239 -11.13 -2.25 17.71
CA PHE A 239 -10.10 -1.29 18.07
C PHE A 239 -9.77 -1.47 19.54
N ILE A 240 -8.48 -1.49 19.85
CA ILE A 240 -7.96 -1.71 21.19
C ILE A 240 -6.96 -0.60 21.49
N SER A 241 -7.09 -0.03 22.68
CA SER A 241 -6.18 0.99 23.23
C SER A 241 -6.10 0.87 24.74
N ASP A 242 -5.23 1.67 25.37
CA ASP A 242 -5.12 1.74 26.82
C ASP A 242 -6.31 2.42 27.51
N PHE A 243 -7.16 3.11 26.74
CA PHE A 243 -8.31 3.87 27.25
C PHE A 243 -9.64 3.19 26.93
N ALA A 244 -9.78 2.65 25.72
CA ALA A 244 -11.03 2.06 25.24
C ALA A 244 -10.80 0.90 24.28
N ASP A 245 -11.72 -0.06 24.34
CA ASP A 245 -11.92 -1.09 23.33
C ASP A 245 -13.24 -0.83 22.62
N ALA A 246 -13.25 -0.92 21.29
CA ALA A 246 -14.45 -0.68 20.50
C ALA A 246 -14.65 -1.77 19.45
N LYS A 247 -15.90 -2.06 19.14
CA LYS A 247 -16.33 -2.89 18.00
C LYS A 247 -17.52 -2.24 17.30
N ALA A 248 -17.63 -2.44 15.99
CA ALA A 248 -18.80 -2.08 15.19
C ALA A 248 -18.78 -2.91 13.89
N THR A 249 -19.71 -2.63 12.98
CA THR A 249 -19.68 -3.22 11.63
C THR A 249 -18.64 -2.55 10.73
N GLU A 250 -18.50 -1.24 10.85
CA GLU A 250 -17.49 -0.46 10.12
C GLU A 250 -16.85 0.61 11.00
N PHE A 251 -15.54 0.83 10.81
CA PHE A 251 -14.84 2.01 11.33
C PHE A 251 -14.34 2.87 10.18
N HIS A 252 -14.63 4.17 10.23
CA HIS A 252 -14.09 5.17 9.30
C HIS A 252 -13.23 6.14 10.10
N LEU A 253 -11.92 6.11 9.85
CA LEU A 253 -10.96 7.00 10.50
C LEU A 253 -10.51 8.06 9.50
N PHE A 254 -10.49 9.31 9.95
CA PHE A 254 -10.07 10.46 9.18
C PHE A 254 -8.88 11.11 9.86
N MET A 255 -7.84 11.36 9.07
CA MET A 255 -6.60 11.94 9.51
C MET A 255 -6.32 13.25 8.78
N LYS A 256 -5.47 14.08 9.39
CA LYS A 256 -4.91 15.27 8.76
C LYS A 256 -3.46 15.41 9.18
N GLU A 257 -2.56 15.53 8.21
CA GLU A 257 -1.12 15.55 8.46
C GLU A 257 -0.70 14.34 9.31
N ARG A 258 -1.31 13.18 8.99
CA ARG A 258 -1.21 11.90 9.69
C ARG A 258 -1.83 11.87 11.07
N LYS A 259 -2.33 12.95 11.67
CA LYS A 259 -2.95 12.91 13.01
C LYS A 259 -4.43 12.54 12.93
N LEU A 260 -4.92 11.71 13.85
CA LEU A 260 -6.35 11.38 13.93
C LEU A 260 -7.16 12.62 14.29
N VAL A 261 -8.14 12.96 13.46
CA VAL A 261 -9.05 14.11 13.70
C VAL A 261 -10.49 13.69 13.90
N LYS A 262 -10.89 12.54 13.33
CA LYS A 262 -12.25 12.01 13.47
C LYS A 262 -12.25 10.49 13.36
N ALA A 263 -13.10 9.85 14.15
CA ALA A 263 -13.46 8.44 13.99
C ALA A 263 -14.99 8.30 13.97
N GLU A 264 -15.50 7.51 13.05
CA GLU A 264 -16.91 7.12 12.96
C GLU A 264 -17.01 5.61 13.07
N LEU A 265 -17.82 5.12 14.01
CA LEU A 265 -18.19 3.73 14.15
C LEU A 265 -19.63 3.61 13.69
N ILE A 266 -19.89 2.62 12.85
CA ILE A 266 -21.18 2.48 12.18
C ILE A 266 -21.71 1.07 12.41
N ASP A 267 -22.96 1.04 12.87
CA ASP A 267 -23.81 -0.12 13.11
C ASP A 267 -23.29 -1.08 14.20
N SER A 268 -24.18 -1.43 15.14
CA SER A 268 -23.90 -2.31 16.27
C SER A 268 -22.66 -1.89 17.08
N CYS A 269 -22.53 -0.58 17.32
CA CYS A 269 -21.38 -0.02 18.02
C CYS A 269 -21.40 -0.41 19.49
N HIS A 270 -20.27 -0.87 20.00
CA HIS A 270 -20.08 -1.16 21.42
C HIS A 270 -18.68 -0.74 21.84
N ILE A 271 -18.60 0.02 22.92
CA ILE A 271 -17.37 0.61 23.42
C ILE A 271 -17.25 0.35 24.91
N ASP A 272 -16.18 -0.33 25.32
CA ASP A 272 -15.76 -0.46 26.72
C ASP A 272 -14.65 0.56 26.98
N PHE A 273 -14.79 1.40 28.02
CA PHE A 273 -13.81 2.45 28.31
C PHE A 273 -13.53 2.62 29.80
N ALA A 274 -12.34 3.13 30.10
CA ALA A 274 -11.87 3.43 31.44
C ALA A 274 -11.95 4.94 31.75
N GLU A 275 -11.96 5.31 33.03
CA GLU A 275 -11.88 6.72 33.45
C GLU A 275 -10.46 7.31 33.27
N GLU A 276 -9.45 6.44 33.34
CA GLU A 276 -8.04 6.78 33.21
C GLU A 276 -7.31 5.69 32.41
N ARG A 277 -6.19 6.04 31.77
CA ARG A 277 -5.36 5.10 31.01
C ARG A 277 -4.95 3.91 31.87
N PHE A 278 -4.91 2.72 31.27
CA PHE A 278 -4.50 1.45 31.90
C PHE A 278 -5.39 0.96 33.06
N LYS A 279 -6.54 1.59 33.30
CA LYS A 279 -7.51 1.12 34.29
C LYS A 279 -8.49 0.14 33.66
N GLU A 280 -9.27 -0.52 34.52
CA GLU A 280 -10.34 -1.42 34.11
C GLU A 280 -11.41 -0.66 33.29
N LYS A 281 -11.73 -1.17 32.10
CA LYS A 281 -12.72 -0.62 31.17
C LYS A 281 -14.14 -1.05 31.59
N LYS A 282 -14.57 -0.56 32.74
CA LYS A 282 -15.86 -0.92 33.37
C LYS A 282 -17.07 -0.15 32.81
N ASN A 283 -16.83 0.90 32.02
CA ASN A 283 -17.89 1.75 31.47
C ASN A 283 -18.20 1.34 30.04
N THR A 284 -19.47 1.42 29.65
CA THR A 284 -19.92 0.97 28.33
C THR A 284 -20.77 2.02 27.62
N VAL A 285 -20.68 2.04 26.28
CA VAL A 285 -21.64 2.70 25.40
C VAL A 285 -22.00 1.75 24.26
N ASP A 286 -23.30 1.55 24.05
CA ASP A 286 -23.89 0.88 22.89
C ASP A 286 -24.67 1.90 22.07
N ALA A 287 -24.56 1.86 20.74
CA ALA A 287 -25.25 2.78 19.83
C ALA A 287 -25.31 2.25 18.38
N ASP A 288 -26.15 2.85 17.54
CA ASP A 288 -26.14 2.57 16.11
C ASP A 288 -24.98 3.28 15.42
N ILE A 289 -24.69 4.53 15.81
CA ILE A 289 -23.58 5.33 15.26
C ILE A 289 -22.84 6.00 16.41
N VAL A 290 -21.52 5.96 16.37
CA VAL A 290 -20.67 6.77 17.25
C VAL A 290 -19.73 7.63 16.42
N THR A 291 -19.71 8.93 16.70
CA THR A 291 -18.74 9.89 16.15
C THR A 291 -17.85 10.43 17.25
N MET A 292 -16.54 10.39 17.04
CA MET A 292 -15.53 10.95 17.92
C MET A 292 -14.71 12.00 17.17
N ASP A 293 -14.63 13.21 17.72
CA ASP A 293 -13.80 14.30 17.20
C ASP A 293 -12.58 14.50 18.10
N PHE A 294 -11.42 14.63 17.47
CA PHE A 294 -10.12 14.75 18.12
C PHE A 294 -9.46 16.09 17.78
N LEU A 295 -8.74 16.66 18.74
CA LEU A 295 -7.87 17.82 18.54
C LEU A 295 -6.53 17.53 19.23
N ASP A 296 -5.44 17.66 18.49
CA ASP A 296 -4.09 17.29 18.97
C ASP A 296 -4.03 15.86 19.53
N GLU A 297 -4.72 14.94 18.85
CA GLU A 297 -4.81 13.50 19.20
C GLU A 297 -5.49 13.23 20.55
N GLN A 298 -6.16 14.23 21.12
CA GLN A 298 -6.96 14.12 22.33
C GLN A 298 -8.45 14.18 21.98
N LEU A 299 -9.26 13.35 22.65
CA LEU A 299 -10.70 13.32 22.44
C LEU A 299 -11.31 14.63 22.95
N ARG A 300 -12.14 15.28 22.13
CA ARG A 300 -12.84 16.52 22.50
C ARG A 300 -14.34 16.35 22.55
N ARG A 301 -14.87 15.52 21.65
CA ARG A 301 -16.29 15.31 21.53
C ARG A 301 -16.58 13.88 21.16
N PHE A 302 -17.56 13.32 21.85
CA PHE A 302 -18.11 12.00 21.59
C PHE A 302 -19.62 12.16 21.40
N VAL A 303 -20.15 11.59 20.33
CA VAL A 303 -21.58 11.59 20.02
C VAL A 303 -21.99 10.16 19.71
N ALA A 304 -23.01 9.66 20.38
CA ALA A 304 -23.68 8.40 20.07
C ALA A 304 -25.13 8.69 19.67
N GLU A 305 -25.57 8.08 18.57
CA GLU A 305 -26.88 8.30 17.96
C GLU A 305 -27.55 6.96 17.64
N GLY A 306 -28.88 6.97 17.55
CA GLY A 306 -29.68 5.76 17.35
C GLY A 306 -30.11 5.14 18.67
N GLU A 307 -30.30 3.83 18.75
CA GLU A 307 -30.60 3.18 20.04
C GLU A 307 -29.39 3.24 20.97
N VAL A 308 -29.33 4.25 21.85
CA VAL A 308 -28.21 4.47 22.76
C VAL A 308 -28.48 3.85 24.12
N SER A 309 -27.51 3.10 24.64
CA SER A 309 -27.42 2.66 26.02
C SER A 309 -26.04 3.00 26.57
N TYR A 310 -25.93 3.53 27.79
CA TYR A 310 -24.64 3.67 28.45
C TYR A 310 -24.67 3.18 29.89
N PHE A 311 -23.51 2.76 30.36
CA PHE A 311 -23.22 2.47 31.74
C PHE A 311 -21.93 3.20 32.15
N TYR A 312 -22.01 3.97 33.23
CA TYR A 312 -20.89 4.71 33.76
C TYR A 312 -20.79 4.50 35.28
N GLN A 313 -19.64 4.01 35.73
CA GLN A 313 -19.27 3.88 37.13
C GLN A 313 -18.04 4.75 37.41
N GLN A 314 -18.14 5.58 38.42
CA GLN A 314 -17.05 6.35 39.00
C GLN A 314 -16.71 5.80 40.38
N ASP A 315 -15.44 5.51 40.62
CA ASP A 315 -14.99 5.07 41.95
C ASP A 315 -14.75 6.26 42.89
N GLU A 316 -14.83 5.99 44.19
CA GLU A 316 -14.59 6.97 45.24
C GLU A 316 -13.09 7.32 45.31
N THR A 317 -12.76 8.61 45.32
CA THR A 317 -11.41 9.15 45.54
C THR A 317 -11.48 10.33 46.50
N GLU A 318 -10.34 10.86 46.94
CA GLU A 318 -10.29 12.08 47.78
C GLU A 318 -11.02 13.28 47.17
N LYS A 319 -11.20 13.30 45.83
CA LYS A 319 -11.82 14.40 45.09
C LYS A 319 -13.18 14.07 44.48
N LYS A 320 -13.64 12.82 44.56
CA LYS A 320 -14.83 12.34 43.83
C LYS A 320 -15.60 11.31 44.64
N ASP A 321 -16.91 11.48 44.74
CA ASP A 321 -17.80 10.48 45.32
C ASP A 321 -18.04 9.30 44.37
N PHE A 322 -18.39 8.15 44.94
CA PHE A 322 -18.85 7.00 44.17
C PHE A 322 -20.16 7.30 43.44
N MET A 323 -20.24 6.96 42.15
CA MET A 323 -21.45 7.12 41.35
C MET A 323 -21.61 5.96 40.36
N ILE A 324 -22.84 5.47 40.21
CA ILE A 324 -23.23 4.67 39.05
C ILE A 324 -24.36 5.38 38.33
N ASN A 325 -24.23 5.49 37.02
CA ASN A 325 -25.19 6.10 36.14
C ASN A 325 -25.39 5.22 34.92
N SER A 326 -26.64 4.80 34.66
CA SER A 326 -26.99 4.10 33.42
C SER A 326 -28.27 4.68 32.84
N ALA A 327 -28.32 4.84 31.52
CA ALA A 327 -29.53 5.27 30.85
C ALA A 327 -29.57 4.80 29.39
N THR A 328 -30.80 4.74 28.87
CA THR A 328 -31.10 4.56 27.45
C THR A 328 -31.78 5.81 26.89
N GLY A 329 -31.67 6.02 25.57
CA GLY A 329 -32.23 7.17 24.85
C GLY A 329 -31.86 7.12 23.36
N LEU A 330 -32.08 8.20 22.61
CA LEU A 330 -31.76 8.22 21.16
C LEU A 330 -30.51 9.02 20.78
N TYR A 331 -29.93 9.71 21.75
CA TYR A 331 -28.80 10.60 21.53
C TYR A 331 -28.03 10.79 22.83
N LEU A 332 -26.72 10.67 22.76
CA LEU A 332 -25.78 10.97 23.84
C LEU A 332 -24.65 11.81 23.27
N GLN A 333 -24.32 12.92 23.94
CA GLN A 333 -23.15 13.72 23.66
C GLN A 333 -22.32 13.87 24.94
N ALA A 334 -21.01 13.65 24.83
CA ALA A 334 -20.04 13.96 25.86
C ALA A 334 -18.99 14.92 25.30
N ASN A 335 -18.64 15.94 26.08
CA ASN A 335 -17.61 16.92 25.74
C ASN A 335 -16.47 16.83 26.76
N PHE A 336 -15.24 16.95 26.27
CA PHE A 336 -14.01 16.75 27.04
C PHE A 336 -13.12 18.00 26.97
N ASP A 337 -12.31 18.21 28.01
CA ASP A 337 -11.31 19.27 28.03
C ASP A 337 -10.01 18.88 27.32
N GLU A 338 -8.99 19.72 27.44
CA GLU A 338 -7.67 19.54 26.82
C GLU A 338 -6.97 18.24 27.25
N ASP A 339 -7.23 17.78 28.48
CA ASP A 339 -6.68 16.55 29.08
C ASP A 339 -7.55 15.31 28.79
N SER A 340 -8.53 15.42 27.89
CA SER A 340 -9.54 14.37 27.63
C SER A 340 -10.38 14.00 28.86
N LYS A 341 -10.58 14.92 29.82
CA LYS A 341 -11.47 14.69 30.97
C LYS A 341 -12.89 15.13 30.65
N LEU A 342 -13.86 14.32 31.05
CA LEU A 342 -15.29 14.58 30.83
C LEU A 342 -15.72 15.89 31.53
N GLN A 343 -16.22 16.85 30.76
CA GLN A 343 -16.71 18.15 31.25
C GLN A 343 -18.23 18.16 31.41
N ASN A 344 -18.93 17.64 30.41
CA ASN A 344 -20.38 17.51 30.45
C ASN A 344 -20.86 16.36 29.58
N MET A 345 -22.03 15.83 29.94
CA MET A 345 -22.72 14.78 29.23
C MET A 345 -24.20 15.16 29.09
N GLN A 346 -24.72 15.05 27.88
CA GLN A 346 -26.11 15.38 27.55
C GLN A 346 -26.75 14.20 26.81
N MET A 347 -27.87 13.71 27.35
CA MET A 347 -28.71 12.74 26.67
C MET A 347 -30.00 13.41 26.20
N LYS A 348 -30.59 12.97 25.08
CA LYS A 348 -31.85 13.51 24.54
C LYS A 348 -32.76 12.39 24.06
N THR A 349 -34.07 12.64 24.17
CA THR A 349 -35.18 11.84 23.62
C THR A 349 -35.35 10.46 24.28
N ASP A 350 -36.57 10.17 24.72
CA ASP A 350 -37.00 8.88 25.30
C ASP A 350 -36.09 8.32 26.42
N ILE A 351 -35.55 9.22 27.24
CA ILE A 351 -34.55 8.89 28.26
C ILE A 351 -35.16 8.06 29.39
N LYS A 352 -34.54 6.92 29.70
CA LYS A 352 -34.86 6.08 30.86
C LYS A 352 -33.56 5.66 31.54
N GLY A 353 -33.42 5.91 32.84
CA GLY A 353 -32.15 5.61 33.51
C GLY A 353 -32.25 5.48 35.02
N LYS A 354 -31.14 5.08 35.62
CA LYS A 354 -30.95 4.91 37.06
C LYS A 354 -29.66 5.61 37.48
N TYR A 355 -29.79 6.46 38.50
CA TYR A 355 -28.67 7.15 39.12
C TYR A 355 -28.53 6.64 40.55
N VAL A 356 -27.38 6.07 40.88
CA VAL A 356 -27.07 5.55 42.22
C VAL A 356 -25.90 6.34 42.77
N PHE A 357 -26.17 7.07 43.85
CA PHE A 357 -25.16 7.70 44.70
C PHE A 357 -25.01 6.85 45.95
N LYS A 358 -23.77 6.65 46.38
CA LYS A 358 -23.53 6.07 47.72
C LYS A 358 -23.87 7.15 48.75
N LYS A 359 -24.58 6.77 49.82
CA LYS A 359 -24.90 7.66 50.94
C LYS A 359 -23.71 7.80 51.87
#